data_AF-A0A524G3M0-F1
#
_entry.id   AF-A0A524G3M0-F1
#
_cell.length_a   1.000
_cell.length_b   1.000
_cell.length_c   1.000
_cell.angle_alpha   90.00
_cell.angle_beta   90.00
_cell.angle_gamma   90.00
#
_symmetry.space_group_name_H-M   'P 1'
#
loop_
_entity.id
_entity.type
_entity.pdbx_description
1 polymer ?
#
loop_
_entity_poly.entity_id
_entity_poly.type
_entity_poly.pdbx_seq_one_letter_code
_entity_poly.pdbx_strand_id
1 'polypeptide(L)'
;METDSGNNKSRINLHEGVSLLLLGILLFMRIVWMGLIGAIVGEFAPEWWFHMYILITIAIISMLILWERNSLTTYHVDLTALVILIPLMMIGSYMATIEIYGGFGYSGFSWRWWIDARILFLPIGLALFLGLLLSCIAKKRAGNLSIREMALVYICNQNRKGLIFGVVVGIVVGLILGTLESMLFPVVRIPISLFEIVTLLMYQLINAAAVEEPVFRGFLWGHLRKRGMKDSHVFIFQALLFWIAHIYYLSVLPLSMFLIVPLGSFILGFIVWRTHSIGASMLTHGLVNTIMQVLHFYSIA
;
A
#
# COMPACT_ATOMS: atom_id res chain seq x y z
N MET A 1 29.76 -35.24 13.01
CA MET A 1 28.59 -34.38 13.28
C MET A 1 28.67 -33.07 12.46
N GLU A 2 29.22 -33.11 11.23
CA GLU A 2 29.54 -31.92 10.41
C GLU A 2 28.67 -31.77 9.14
N THR A 3 27.64 -32.59 8.94
CA THR A 3 26.86 -32.62 7.69
C THR A 3 25.68 -31.65 7.62
N ASP A 4 25.38 -30.90 8.69
CA ASP A 4 24.14 -30.09 8.76
C ASP A 4 24.32 -28.60 8.37
N SER A 5 25.57 -28.10 8.30
CA SER A 5 25.84 -26.68 8.01
C SER A 5 25.59 -26.30 6.54
N GLY A 6 25.85 -27.22 5.60
CA GLY A 6 25.68 -26.98 4.16
C GLY A 6 24.22 -26.86 3.73
N ASN A 7 23.32 -27.65 4.34
CA ASN A 7 21.91 -27.68 3.97
C ASN A 7 21.13 -26.46 4.46
N ASN A 8 21.59 -25.82 5.54
CA ASN A 8 20.95 -24.61 6.06
C ASN A 8 21.26 -23.38 5.20
N LYS A 9 22.50 -23.24 4.70
CA LYS A 9 22.90 -22.10 3.86
C LYS A 9 22.17 -22.08 2.52
N SER A 10 21.97 -23.24 1.87
CA SER A 10 21.24 -23.33 0.60
C SER A 10 19.76 -22.94 0.75
N ARG A 11 19.11 -23.36 1.85
CA ARG A 11 17.71 -23.01 2.15
C ARG A 11 17.52 -21.51 2.38
N ILE A 12 18.43 -20.88 3.12
CA ILE A 12 18.41 -19.43 3.36
C ILE A 12 18.51 -18.67 2.03
N ASN A 13 19.42 -19.11 1.15
CA ASN A 13 19.59 -18.48 -0.16
C ASN A 13 18.35 -18.60 -1.05
N LEU A 14 17.68 -19.76 -1.05
CA LEU A 14 16.44 -19.96 -1.82
C LEU A 14 15.29 -19.10 -1.29
N HIS A 15 15.12 -19.05 0.04
CA HIS A 15 14.06 -18.26 0.68
C HIS A 15 14.18 -16.78 0.33
N GLU A 16 15.40 -16.23 0.44
CA GLU A 16 15.67 -14.84 0.07
C GLU A 16 15.50 -14.60 -1.43
N GLY A 17 16.00 -15.52 -2.27
CA GLY A 17 15.89 -15.43 -3.73
C GLY A 17 14.46 -15.32 -4.23
N VAL A 18 13.53 -16.11 -3.67
CA VAL A 18 12.10 -16.03 -4.02
C VAL A 18 11.50 -14.68 -3.60
N SER A 19 11.81 -14.21 -2.40
CA SER A 19 11.31 -12.93 -1.87
C SER A 19 11.77 -11.75 -2.75
N LEU A 20 13.03 -11.77 -3.20
CA LEU A 20 13.57 -10.76 -4.12
C LEU A 20 12.96 -10.85 -5.51
N LEU A 21 12.69 -12.06 -6.02
CA LEU A 21 12.03 -12.24 -7.31
C LEU A 21 10.63 -11.60 -7.28
N LEU A 22 9.84 -11.88 -6.24
CA LEU A 22 8.52 -11.30 -6.06
C LEU A 22 8.58 -9.77 -5.93
N LEU A 23 9.53 -9.24 -5.15
CA LEU A 23 9.76 -7.79 -5.07
C LEU A 23 10.19 -7.19 -6.42
N GLY A 24 11.05 -7.89 -7.17
CA GLY A 24 11.49 -7.48 -8.51
C GLY A 24 10.32 -7.38 -9.49
N ILE A 25 9.39 -8.34 -9.46
CA ILE A 25 8.15 -8.30 -10.25
C ILE A 25 7.31 -7.09 -9.85
N LEU A 26 7.12 -6.83 -8.55
CA LEU A 26 6.37 -5.66 -8.07
C LEU A 26 6.99 -4.32 -8.53
N LEU A 27 8.32 -4.20 -8.44
CA LEU A 27 9.04 -3.01 -8.90
C LEU A 27 8.96 -2.84 -10.42
N PHE A 28 9.05 -3.94 -11.17
CA PHE A 28 8.85 -3.92 -12.62
C PHE A 28 7.44 -3.44 -12.97
N MET A 29 6.41 -4.02 -12.34
CA MET A 29 5.02 -3.64 -12.54
C MET A 29 4.77 -2.16 -12.18
N ARG A 30 5.41 -1.65 -11.14
CA ARG A 30 5.25 -0.25 -10.76
C ARG A 30 6.04 0.69 -11.67
N ILE A 31 7.33 0.48 -11.84
CA ILE A 31 8.22 1.47 -12.48
C ILE A 31 8.15 1.35 -13.99
N VAL A 32 8.23 0.14 -14.53
CA VAL A 32 8.26 -0.06 -15.99
C VAL A 32 6.83 -0.02 -16.53
N TRP A 33 5.94 -0.83 -15.96
CA TRP A 33 4.59 -0.98 -16.50
C TRP A 33 3.70 0.22 -16.20
N MET A 34 3.54 0.63 -14.93
CA MET A 34 2.75 1.83 -14.60
C MET A 34 3.50 3.14 -14.88
N GLY A 35 4.79 3.21 -14.54
CA GLY A 35 5.62 4.40 -14.72
C GLY A 35 5.93 4.71 -16.19
N LEU A 36 6.88 3.98 -16.77
CA LEU A 36 7.42 4.27 -18.09
C LEU A 36 6.40 4.07 -19.21
N ILE A 37 5.72 2.92 -19.25
CA ILE A 37 4.73 2.68 -20.30
C ILE A 37 3.52 3.60 -20.12
N GLY A 38 3.08 3.85 -18.87
CA GLY A 38 2.05 4.84 -18.59
C GLY A 38 2.41 6.25 -19.07
N ALA A 39 3.67 6.67 -18.94
CA ALA A 39 4.13 7.95 -19.47
C ALA A 39 4.11 8.04 -21.00
N ILE A 40 4.31 6.92 -21.70
CA ILE A 40 4.30 6.85 -23.17
C ILE A 40 2.86 6.80 -23.71
N VAL A 41 2.03 5.95 -23.11
CA VAL A 41 0.66 5.69 -23.57
C VAL A 41 -0.30 6.78 -23.08
N GLY A 42 -0.03 7.42 -21.93
CA GLY A 42 -0.85 8.49 -21.37
C GLY A 42 -2.31 8.07 -21.17
N GLU A 43 -3.23 8.93 -21.59
CA GLU A 43 -4.68 8.70 -21.52
C GLU A 43 -5.19 7.54 -22.40
N PHE A 44 -4.37 7.04 -23.33
CA PHE A 44 -4.73 5.91 -24.19
C PHE A 44 -4.60 4.54 -23.48
N ALA A 45 -4.15 4.52 -22.23
CA ALA A 45 -4.01 3.28 -21.47
C ALA A 45 -5.41 2.72 -21.18
N PRO A 46 -5.73 1.48 -21.59
CA PRO A 46 -7.01 0.88 -21.29
C PRO A 46 -7.23 0.78 -19.78
N GLU A 47 -8.42 1.09 -19.29
CA GLU A 47 -8.70 1.12 -17.85
C GLU A 47 -8.46 -0.21 -17.13
N TRP A 48 -8.69 -1.34 -17.81
CA TRP A 48 -8.42 -2.68 -17.28
C TRP A 48 -6.95 -2.88 -16.88
N TRP A 49 -6.03 -2.12 -17.48
CA TRP A 49 -4.60 -2.12 -17.16
C TRP A 49 -4.36 -1.82 -15.69
N PHE A 50 -4.99 -0.76 -15.18
CA PHE A 50 -4.81 -0.32 -13.79
C PHE A 50 -5.40 -1.34 -12.82
N HIS A 51 -6.55 -1.92 -13.13
CA HIS A 51 -7.18 -2.95 -12.31
C HIS A 51 -6.36 -4.24 -12.26
N MET A 52 -5.80 -4.68 -13.39
CA MET A 52 -4.88 -5.81 -13.44
C MET A 52 -3.62 -5.54 -12.61
N TYR A 53 -3.05 -4.35 -12.73
CA TYR A 53 -1.91 -3.93 -11.91
C TYR A 53 -2.21 -4.06 -10.41
N ILE A 54 -3.35 -3.51 -9.95
CA ILE A 54 -3.72 -3.56 -8.52
C ILE A 54 -3.92 -5.01 -8.08
N LEU A 55 -4.68 -5.81 -8.84
CA LEU A 55 -4.98 -7.19 -8.49
C LEU A 55 -3.71 -8.04 -8.35
N ILE A 56 -2.84 -7.98 -9.34
CA ILE A 56 -1.59 -8.75 -9.32
C ILE A 56 -0.68 -8.25 -8.19
N THR A 57 -0.61 -6.93 -7.98
CA THR A 57 0.19 -6.34 -6.90
C THR A 57 -0.29 -6.82 -5.52
N ILE A 58 -1.60 -6.78 -5.26
CA ILE A 58 -2.20 -7.26 -4.01
C ILE A 58 -1.95 -8.76 -3.82
N ALA A 59 -2.08 -9.55 -4.88
CA ALA A 59 -1.79 -10.99 -4.82
C ALA A 59 -0.33 -11.25 -4.44
N ILE A 60 0.63 -10.58 -5.09
CA ILE A 60 2.07 -10.76 -4.82
C ILE A 60 2.43 -10.21 -3.42
N ILE A 61 1.89 -9.07 -3.00
CA ILE A 61 2.08 -8.55 -1.63
C ILE A 61 1.57 -9.57 -0.60
N SER A 62 0.41 -10.17 -0.84
CA SER A 62 -0.13 -11.20 0.05
C SER A 62 0.77 -12.44 0.10
N MET A 63 1.31 -12.87 -1.04
CA MET A 63 2.32 -13.94 -1.10
C MET A 63 3.58 -13.58 -0.33
N LEU A 64 4.11 -12.36 -0.47
CA LEU A 64 5.28 -11.89 0.27
C LEU A 64 5.03 -11.84 1.79
N ILE A 65 3.87 -11.36 2.23
CA ILE A 65 3.50 -11.35 3.64
C ILE A 65 3.44 -12.79 4.20
N LEU A 66 2.85 -13.73 3.46
CA LEU A 66 2.84 -15.14 3.87
C LEU A 66 4.24 -15.75 3.84
N TRP A 67 5.06 -15.43 2.84
CA TRP A 67 6.42 -15.93 2.69
C TRP A 67 7.34 -15.46 3.83
N GLU A 68 7.19 -14.19 4.23
CA GLU A 68 7.97 -13.48 5.25
C GLU A 68 7.25 -13.38 6.61
N ARG A 69 6.20 -14.17 6.84
CA ARG A 69 5.35 -14.11 8.04
C ARG A 69 6.09 -14.26 9.38
N ASN A 70 7.31 -14.79 9.37
CA ASN A 70 8.16 -14.94 10.56
C ASN A 70 9.10 -13.75 10.79
N SER A 71 9.22 -12.85 9.82
CA SER A 71 10.17 -11.75 9.74
C SER A 71 9.48 -10.41 9.42
N LEU A 72 8.15 -10.33 9.48
CA LEU A 72 7.36 -9.13 9.13
C LEU A 72 7.82 -7.83 9.81
N THR A 73 8.27 -7.92 11.06
CA THR A 73 8.83 -6.77 11.79
C THR A 73 10.10 -6.21 11.15
N THR A 74 10.89 -7.05 10.46
CA THR A 74 12.08 -6.62 9.70
C THR A 74 11.69 -5.76 8.49
N TYR A 75 10.46 -5.93 8.00
CA TYR A 75 9.87 -5.17 6.90
C TYR A 75 8.87 -4.12 7.40
N HIS A 76 8.90 -3.78 8.69
CA HIS A 76 8.00 -2.79 9.31
C HIS A 76 6.50 -3.07 9.10
N VAL A 77 6.12 -4.31 8.75
CA VAL A 77 4.73 -4.75 8.59
C VAL A 77 4.17 -5.00 9.99
N ASP A 78 3.40 -4.04 10.50
CA ASP A 78 2.77 -4.11 11.82
C ASP A 78 1.31 -4.59 11.75
N LEU A 79 0.69 -4.80 12.92
CA LEU A 79 -0.72 -5.20 12.97
C LEU A 79 -1.63 -4.18 12.28
N THR A 80 -1.32 -2.89 12.41
CA THR A 80 -2.08 -1.82 11.75
C THR A 80 -2.11 -2.04 10.24
N ALA A 81 -0.95 -2.31 9.62
CA ALA A 81 -0.87 -2.62 8.19
C ALA A 81 -1.73 -3.84 7.82
N LEU A 82 -1.69 -4.91 8.61
CA LEU A 82 -2.49 -6.11 8.36
C LEU A 82 -4.00 -5.87 8.52
N VAL A 83 -4.42 -5.07 9.51
CA VAL A 83 -5.81 -4.66 9.75
C VAL A 83 -6.32 -3.71 8.68
N ILE A 84 -5.44 -2.93 8.05
CA ILE A 84 -5.79 -2.15 6.86
C ILE A 84 -5.91 -3.10 5.67
N LEU A 85 -4.87 -3.86 5.35
CA LEU A 85 -4.80 -4.71 4.16
C LEU A 85 -5.92 -5.75 4.08
N ILE A 86 -6.11 -6.57 5.12
CA ILE A 86 -7.00 -7.75 5.03
C ILE A 86 -8.48 -7.32 4.94
N PRO A 87 -9.07 -6.60 5.92
CA PRO A 87 -10.42 -6.09 5.82
C PRO A 87 -10.66 -5.25 4.57
N LEU A 88 -9.74 -4.36 4.19
CA LEU A 88 -9.97 -3.50 3.03
C LEU A 88 -9.93 -4.27 1.71
N MET A 89 -9.16 -5.37 1.60
CA MET A 89 -9.29 -6.26 0.44
C MET A 89 -10.69 -6.89 0.38
N MET A 90 -11.24 -7.32 1.52
CA MET A 90 -12.57 -7.92 1.58
C MET A 90 -13.70 -6.90 1.35
N ILE A 91 -13.53 -5.66 1.83
CA ILE A 91 -14.50 -4.57 1.65
C ILE A 91 -14.36 -3.96 0.25
N GLY A 92 -13.16 -3.90 -0.30
CA GLY A 92 -12.88 -3.35 -1.63
C GLY A 92 -13.66 -4.05 -2.75
N SER A 93 -13.86 -5.37 -2.65
CA SER A 93 -14.73 -6.12 -3.56
C SER A 93 -16.18 -5.66 -3.47
N TYR A 94 -16.65 -5.21 -2.30
CA TYR A 94 -18.00 -4.69 -2.10
C TYR A 94 -18.13 -3.22 -2.52
N MET A 95 -17.11 -2.39 -2.23
CA MET A 95 -17.10 -0.98 -2.63
C MET A 95 -17.11 -0.82 -4.15
N ALA A 96 -16.40 -1.69 -4.87
CA ALA A 96 -16.48 -1.75 -6.32
C ALA A 96 -17.93 -1.94 -6.80
N THR A 97 -18.67 -2.83 -6.14
CA THR A 97 -20.10 -3.06 -6.42
C THR A 97 -20.95 -1.81 -6.17
N ILE A 98 -20.71 -1.08 -5.08
CA ILE A 98 -21.44 0.18 -4.81
C ILE A 98 -21.13 1.25 -5.86
N GLU A 99 -19.87 1.42 -6.26
CA GLU A 99 -19.46 2.37 -7.30
C GLU A 99 -20.21 2.13 -8.62
N ILE A 100 -20.42 0.86 -8.96
CA ILE A 100 -21.13 0.39 -10.16
C ILE A 100 -22.64 0.66 -10.11
N TYR A 101 -23.28 0.39 -8.97
CA TYR A 101 -24.74 0.45 -8.85
C TYR A 101 -25.26 1.77 -8.26
N GLY A 102 -24.41 2.54 -7.59
CA GLY A 102 -24.75 3.77 -6.88
C GLY A 102 -24.83 5.02 -7.75
N GLY A 103 -24.53 4.92 -9.05
CA GLY A 103 -24.73 6.03 -9.97
C GLY A 103 -23.74 7.19 -9.81
N PHE A 104 -22.48 6.91 -9.44
CA PHE A 104 -21.38 7.86 -9.61
C PHE A 104 -21.11 8.09 -11.12
N GLY A 105 -22.01 8.82 -11.80
CA GLY A 105 -21.79 9.65 -12.99
C GLY A 105 -21.25 9.03 -14.29
N TYR A 106 -20.72 7.81 -14.31
CA TYR A 106 -20.19 7.20 -15.54
C TYR A 106 -21.30 6.50 -16.33
N SER A 107 -22.27 7.31 -16.78
CA SER A 107 -23.32 6.88 -17.70
C SER A 107 -22.73 6.70 -19.09
N GLY A 108 -22.35 5.46 -19.42
CA GLY A 108 -22.22 5.03 -20.81
C GLY A 108 -20.85 4.51 -21.20
N PHE A 109 -20.51 3.29 -20.78
CA PHE A 109 -19.79 2.34 -21.63
C PHE A 109 -19.95 0.92 -21.06
N SER A 110 -19.76 -0.12 -21.87
CA SER A 110 -20.16 -1.50 -21.58
C SER A 110 -19.24 -2.23 -20.58
N TRP A 111 -19.59 -2.18 -19.29
CA TRP A 111 -18.76 -2.58 -18.15
C TRP A 111 -18.89 -4.02 -17.62
N ARG A 112 -19.54 -4.96 -18.33
CA ARG A 112 -20.05 -6.20 -17.70
C ARG A 112 -19.02 -7.28 -17.30
N TRP A 113 -17.76 -7.24 -17.75
CA TRP A 113 -16.79 -8.32 -17.52
C TRP A 113 -15.60 -7.97 -16.62
N TRP A 114 -15.28 -6.67 -16.45
CA TRP A 114 -14.10 -6.23 -15.67
C TRP A 114 -14.43 -5.96 -14.19
N ILE A 115 -15.73 -5.88 -13.90
CA ILE A 115 -16.35 -5.91 -12.58
C ILE A 115 -15.94 -7.17 -11.78
N ASP A 116 -15.46 -8.24 -12.45
CA ASP A 116 -15.01 -9.48 -11.81
C ASP A 116 -13.60 -9.41 -11.19
N ALA A 117 -12.65 -8.60 -11.69
CA ALA A 117 -11.27 -8.72 -11.22
C ALA A 117 -11.12 -8.33 -9.74
N ARG A 118 -11.88 -7.34 -9.25
CA ARG A 118 -11.89 -6.95 -7.83
C ARG A 118 -12.63 -7.96 -6.95
N ILE A 119 -13.50 -8.82 -7.49
CA ILE A 119 -14.10 -9.93 -6.72
C ILE A 119 -13.03 -10.86 -6.17
N LEU A 120 -11.87 -10.91 -6.85
CA LEU A 120 -10.71 -11.71 -6.45
C LEU A 120 -9.98 -11.12 -5.23
N PHE A 121 -10.26 -9.87 -4.81
CA PHE A 121 -9.70 -9.34 -3.57
C PHE A 121 -10.23 -10.12 -2.36
N LEU A 122 -11.48 -10.59 -2.40
CA LEU A 122 -12.06 -11.39 -1.32
C LEU A 122 -11.31 -12.72 -1.11
N PRO A 123 -11.14 -13.61 -2.11
CA PRO A 123 -10.38 -14.83 -1.92
C PRO A 123 -8.90 -14.57 -1.62
N ILE A 124 -8.28 -13.51 -2.16
CA ILE A 124 -6.89 -13.15 -1.80
C ILE A 124 -6.79 -12.75 -0.33
N GLY A 125 -7.65 -11.83 0.14
CA GLY A 125 -7.69 -11.38 1.52
C GLY A 125 -8.01 -12.51 2.49
N LEU A 126 -8.95 -13.40 2.12
CA LEU A 126 -9.27 -14.59 2.91
C LEU A 126 -8.10 -15.57 2.96
N ALA A 127 -7.41 -15.82 1.83
CA ALA A 127 -6.24 -16.68 1.80
C ALA A 127 -5.10 -16.12 2.67
N LEU A 128 -4.86 -14.81 2.63
CA LEU A 128 -3.89 -14.14 3.49
C LEU A 128 -4.27 -14.29 4.97
N PHE A 129 -5.53 -14.01 5.32
CA PHE A 129 -6.04 -14.15 6.69
C PHE A 129 -5.89 -15.59 7.20
N LEU A 130 -6.37 -16.57 6.43
CA LEU A 130 -6.29 -17.98 6.79
C LEU A 130 -4.84 -18.46 6.88
N GLY A 131 -3.96 -18.04 5.95
CA GLY A 131 -2.55 -18.41 5.98
C GLY A 131 -1.82 -17.89 7.23
N LEU A 132 -2.10 -16.65 7.65
CA LEU A 132 -1.59 -16.09 8.90
C LEU A 132 -2.18 -16.82 10.12
N LEU A 133 -3.49 -17.07 10.13
CA LEU A 133 -4.17 -17.79 11.22
C LEU A 133 -3.60 -19.21 11.40
N LEU A 134 -3.47 -19.97 10.31
CA LEU A 134 -2.92 -21.32 10.33
C LEU A 134 -1.46 -21.32 10.81
N SER A 135 -0.68 -20.31 10.45
CA SER A 135 0.70 -20.15 10.92
C SER A 135 0.77 -19.89 12.42
N CYS A 136 -0.16 -19.09 12.96
CA CYS A 136 -0.29 -18.88 14.39
C CYS A 136 -0.69 -20.18 15.12
N ILE A 137 -1.66 -20.92 14.59
CA ILE A 137 -2.09 -22.21 15.16
C ILE A 137 -0.93 -23.22 15.17
N ALA A 138 -0.15 -23.30 14.09
CA ALA A 138 1.01 -24.19 14.00
C ALA A 138 2.07 -23.85 15.06
N LYS A 139 2.38 -22.56 15.26
CA LYS A 139 3.31 -22.11 16.32
C LYS A 139 2.81 -22.45 17.73
N LYS A 140 1.51 -22.29 17.98
CA LYS A 140 0.89 -22.70 19.25
C LYS A 140 1.05 -24.20 19.49
N ARG A 141 0.75 -25.03 18.48
CA ARG A 141 0.87 -26.50 18.59
C ARG A 141 2.30 -26.96 18.85
N ALA A 142 3.29 -26.23 18.32
CA ALA A 142 4.70 -26.46 18.61
C ALA A 142 5.12 -26.07 20.05
N GLY A 143 4.18 -25.62 20.89
CA GLY A 143 4.46 -25.21 22.27
C GLY A 143 5.15 -23.84 22.39
N ASN A 144 5.29 -23.11 21.29
CA ASN A 144 6.15 -21.93 21.27
C ASN A 144 5.47 -20.67 21.83
N LEU A 145 4.14 -20.53 21.77
CA LEU A 145 3.42 -19.35 22.26
C LEU A 145 1.94 -19.67 22.60
N SER A 146 1.39 -19.09 23.66
CA SER A 146 -0.05 -19.08 23.93
C SER A 146 -0.80 -18.11 23.01
N ILE A 147 -2.13 -18.29 22.86
CA ILE A 147 -2.97 -17.38 22.04
C ILE A 147 -2.95 -15.95 22.60
N ARG A 148 -2.93 -15.80 23.93
CA ARG A 148 -2.83 -14.48 24.56
C ARG A 148 -1.49 -13.83 24.25
N GLU A 149 -0.39 -14.57 24.26
CA GLU A 149 0.93 -14.04 23.90
C GLU A 149 1.03 -13.72 22.41
N MET A 150 0.41 -14.51 21.52
CA MET A 150 0.35 -14.16 20.10
C MET A 150 -0.51 -12.91 19.86
N ALA A 151 -1.69 -12.83 20.47
CA ALA A 151 -2.53 -11.66 20.38
C ALA A 151 -1.84 -10.42 21.00
N LEU A 152 -1.15 -10.56 22.13
CA LEU A 152 -0.35 -9.50 22.76
C LEU A 152 0.86 -9.12 21.89
N VAL A 153 1.57 -10.06 21.27
CA VAL A 153 2.71 -9.76 20.39
C VAL A 153 2.25 -8.97 19.16
N TYR A 154 1.06 -9.27 18.61
CA TYR A 154 0.51 -8.51 17.49
C TYR A 154 -0.17 -7.20 17.93
N ILE A 155 -0.95 -7.19 19.02
CA ILE A 155 -1.75 -6.04 19.48
C ILE A 155 -0.93 -5.07 20.35
N CYS A 156 -0.04 -5.55 21.22
CA CYS A 156 0.80 -4.69 22.08
C CYS A 156 2.07 -4.18 21.40
N ASN A 157 2.51 -4.77 20.29
CA ASN A 157 3.58 -4.19 19.47
C ASN A 157 3.08 -3.09 18.52
N GLN A 158 1.82 -2.67 18.67
CA GLN A 158 1.27 -1.56 17.92
C GLN A 158 1.89 -0.25 18.41
N ASN A 159 2.64 0.41 17.53
CA ASN A 159 3.21 1.73 17.82
C ASN A 159 2.10 2.80 17.81
N ARG A 160 1.28 2.85 18.87
CA ARG A 160 0.16 3.80 19.00
C ARG A 160 0.59 5.25 18.83
N LYS A 161 1.77 5.61 19.33
CA LYS A 161 2.34 6.95 19.15
C LYS A 161 2.65 7.22 17.68
N GLY A 162 3.22 6.25 16.98
CA GLY A 162 3.46 6.31 15.54
C GLY A 162 2.18 6.41 14.72
N LEU A 163 1.13 5.70 15.12
CA LEU A 163 -0.19 5.79 14.50
C LEU A 163 -0.80 7.19 14.64
N ILE A 164 -0.84 7.73 15.86
CA ILE A 164 -1.35 9.09 16.13
C ILE A 164 -0.52 10.11 15.34
N PHE A 165 0.81 9.96 15.35
CA PHE A 165 1.70 10.81 14.59
C PHE A 165 1.40 10.77 13.09
N GLY A 166 1.22 9.57 12.52
CA GLY A 166 0.86 9.40 11.11
C GLY A 166 -0.48 10.04 10.75
N VAL A 167 -1.50 9.92 11.61
CA VAL A 167 -2.82 10.56 11.40
C VAL A 167 -2.69 12.08 11.42
N VAL A 168 -2.01 12.64 12.43
CA VAL A 168 -1.82 14.09 12.55
C VAL A 168 -1.06 14.64 11.35
N VAL A 169 0.04 13.99 10.96
CA VAL A 169 0.81 14.38 9.77
C VAL A 169 -0.04 14.27 8.51
N GLY A 170 -0.81 13.18 8.35
CA GLY A 170 -1.67 12.97 7.19
C GLY A 170 -2.71 14.07 7.02
N ILE A 171 -3.36 14.48 8.12
CA ILE A 171 -4.32 15.58 8.13
C ILE A 171 -3.63 16.90 7.78
N VAL A 172 -2.55 17.25 8.49
CA VAL A 172 -1.87 18.54 8.29
C VAL A 172 -1.33 18.66 6.86
N VAL A 173 -0.66 17.63 6.35
CA VAL A 173 -0.09 17.62 5.00
C VAL A 173 -1.20 17.63 3.95
N GLY A 174 -2.25 16.81 4.13
CA GLY A 174 -3.39 16.79 3.23
C GLY A 174 -4.10 18.14 3.13
N LEU A 175 -4.28 18.84 4.27
CA LEU A 175 -4.86 20.18 4.29
C LEU A 175 -3.98 21.20 3.56
N ILE A 176 -2.67 21.19 3.79
CA ILE A 176 -1.73 22.13 3.15
C ILE A 176 -1.70 21.89 1.64
N LEU A 177 -1.47 20.65 1.20
CA LEU A 177 -1.35 20.32 -0.22
C LEU A 177 -2.68 20.46 -0.95
N GLY A 178 -3.79 20.04 -0.35
CA GLY A 178 -5.12 20.18 -0.94
C GLY A 178 -5.55 21.63 -1.09
N THR A 179 -5.24 22.47 -0.10
CA THR A 179 -5.48 23.92 -0.20
C THR A 179 -4.66 24.52 -1.33
N LEU A 180 -3.36 24.22 -1.39
CA LEU A 180 -2.46 24.71 -2.45
C LEU A 180 -2.96 24.29 -3.84
N GLU A 181 -3.29 23.02 -4.03
CA GLU A 181 -3.83 22.51 -5.30
C GLU A 181 -5.14 23.18 -5.67
N SER A 182 -6.06 23.37 -4.71
CA SER A 182 -7.34 24.05 -4.95
C SER A 182 -7.19 25.53 -5.31
N MET A 183 -6.12 26.20 -4.86
CA MET A 183 -5.83 27.59 -5.22
C MET A 183 -5.19 27.69 -6.61
N LEU A 184 -4.35 26.73 -6.97
CA LEU A 184 -3.65 26.72 -8.27
C LEU A 184 -4.56 26.25 -9.41
N PHE A 185 -5.50 25.37 -9.11
CA PHE A 185 -6.42 24.77 -10.08
C PHE A 185 -7.87 24.87 -9.55
N PRO A 186 -8.52 26.03 -9.68
CA PRO A 186 -9.88 26.18 -9.22
C PRO A 186 -10.84 25.35 -10.10
N VAL A 187 -11.66 24.53 -9.47
CA VAL A 187 -12.71 23.72 -10.12
C VAL A 187 -14.06 23.96 -9.44
N VAL A 188 -15.15 23.63 -10.15
CA VAL A 188 -16.49 23.64 -9.55
C VAL A 188 -16.57 22.51 -8.53
N ARG A 189 -16.89 22.87 -7.28
CA ARG A 189 -16.97 21.92 -6.17
C ARG A 189 -18.35 21.29 -6.09
N ILE A 190 -18.39 19.98 -5.83
CA ILE A 190 -19.62 19.20 -5.69
C ILE A 190 -19.86 18.91 -4.20
N PRO A 191 -21.10 18.98 -3.70
CA PRO A 191 -21.42 18.56 -2.34
C PRO A 191 -20.97 17.12 -2.06
N ILE A 192 -20.33 16.88 -0.92
CA ILE A 192 -19.95 15.54 -0.45
C ILE A 192 -20.44 15.31 0.99
N SER A 193 -20.96 14.12 1.24
CA SER A 193 -21.39 13.66 2.56
C SER A 193 -20.24 13.04 3.36
N LEU A 194 -20.40 12.94 4.68
CA LEU A 194 -19.44 12.25 5.55
C LEU A 194 -19.22 10.78 5.15
N PHE A 195 -20.30 10.09 4.73
CA PHE A 195 -20.22 8.70 4.29
C PHE A 195 -19.34 8.54 3.04
N GLU A 196 -19.46 9.46 2.08
CA GLU A 196 -18.63 9.48 0.88
C GLU A 196 -17.17 9.80 1.19
N ILE A 197 -16.89 10.70 2.14
CA ILE A 197 -15.50 10.96 2.59
C ILE A 197 -14.88 9.69 3.20
N VAL A 198 -15.62 8.96 4.04
CA VAL A 198 -15.14 7.69 4.61
C VAL A 198 -14.91 6.64 3.51
N THR A 199 -15.83 6.55 2.56
CA THR A 199 -15.72 5.66 1.39
C THR A 199 -14.48 6.03 0.55
N LEU A 200 -14.23 7.32 0.34
CA LEU A 200 -13.06 7.81 -0.37
C LEU A 200 -11.76 7.48 0.35
N LEU A 201 -11.73 7.58 1.69
CA LEU A 201 -10.58 7.16 2.49
C LEU A 201 -10.28 5.67 2.32
N MET A 202 -11.31 4.83 2.37
CA MET A 202 -11.14 3.39 2.16
C MET A 202 -10.64 3.09 0.74
N TYR A 203 -11.17 3.81 -0.26
CA TYR A 203 -10.71 3.71 -1.65
C TYR A 203 -9.23 4.07 -1.77
N GLN A 204 -8.79 5.18 -1.16
CA GLN A 204 -7.39 5.62 -1.21
C GLN A 204 -6.46 4.66 -0.46
N LEU A 205 -6.91 4.10 0.66
CA LEU A 205 -6.16 3.08 1.40
C LEU A 205 -5.95 1.80 0.58
N ILE A 206 -6.93 1.38 -0.23
CA ILE A 206 -6.84 0.18 -1.07
C ILE A 206 -6.03 0.43 -2.35
N ASN A 207 -6.37 1.49 -3.09
CA ASN A 207 -5.86 1.67 -4.45
C ASN A 207 -4.50 2.36 -4.50
N ALA A 208 -4.13 3.13 -3.47
CA ALA A 208 -2.82 3.78 -3.38
C ALA A 208 -1.98 3.16 -2.26
N ALA A 209 -2.41 3.27 -1.00
CA ALA A 209 -1.56 2.91 0.13
C ALA A 209 -1.22 1.41 0.18
N ALA A 210 -2.21 0.52 -0.03
CA ALA A 210 -2.02 -0.93 0.04
C ALA A 210 -1.15 -1.50 -1.08
N VAL A 211 -1.12 -0.87 -2.25
CA VAL A 211 -0.31 -1.34 -3.38
C VAL A 211 1.10 -0.75 -3.40
N GLU A 212 1.35 0.30 -2.62
CA GLU A 212 2.62 1.04 -2.66
C GLU A 212 3.43 0.91 -1.36
N GLU A 213 2.81 1.10 -0.21
CA GLU A 213 3.53 1.15 1.08
C GLU A 213 4.20 -0.20 1.41
N PRO A 214 3.55 -1.37 1.27
CA PRO A 214 4.22 -2.64 1.50
C PRO A 214 5.41 -2.87 0.56
N VAL A 215 5.36 -2.34 -0.67
CA VAL A 215 6.43 -2.50 -1.66
C VAL A 215 7.65 -1.66 -1.28
N PHE A 216 7.46 -0.34 -1.17
CA PHE A 216 8.57 0.60 -1.00
C PHE A 216 9.06 0.71 0.44
N ARG A 217 8.13 0.84 1.40
CA ARG A 217 8.47 1.08 2.81
C ARG A 217 8.55 -0.21 3.61
N GLY A 218 7.97 -1.28 3.09
CA GLY A 218 8.05 -2.61 3.68
C GLY A 218 9.18 -3.46 3.09
N PHE A 219 8.88 -4.20 2.03
CA PHE A 219 9.75 -5.24 1.48
C PHE A 219 11.05 -4.69 0.87
N LEU A 220 10.99 -3.63 0.06
CA LEU A 220 12.19 -2.98 -0.47
C LEU A 220 13.09 -2.49 0.66
N TRP A 221 12.52 -1.79 1.64
CA TRP A 221 13.27 -1.29 2.78
C TRP A 221 13.98 -2.42 3.53
N GLY A 222 13.23 -3.45 3.93
CA GLY A 222 13.78 -4.57 4.70
C GLY A 222 14.86 -5.33 3.93
N HIS A 223 14.70 -5.54 2.62
CA HIS A 223 15.70 -6.21 1.78
C HIS A 223 16.98 -5.40 1.57
N LEU A 224 16.89 -4.08 1.42
CA LEU A 224 18.06 -3.20 1.35
C LEU A 224 18.81 -3.17 2.69
N ARG A 225 18.06 -3.10 3.81
CA ARG A 225 18.64 -3.15 5.15
C ARG A 225 19.36 -4.48 5.43
N LYS A 226 18.77 -5.61 5.03
CA LYS A 226 19.40 -6.95 5.14
C LYS A 226 20.73 -7.03 4.36
N ARG A 227 20.89 -6.24 3.30
CA ARG A 227 22.14 -6.12 2.53
C ARG A 227 23.14 -5.11 3.11
N GLY A 228 22.88 -4.59 4.30
CA GLY A 228 23.77 -3.67 5.01
C GLY A 228 23.58 -2.20 4.65
N MET A 229 22.54 -1.83 3.87
CA MET A 229 22.22 -0.43 3.62
C MET A 229 21.67 0.22 4.91
N LYS A 230 22.27 1.32 5.35
CA LYS A 230 21.79 2.06 6.54
C LYS A 230 20.41 2.65 6.29
N ASP A 231 19.57 2.74 7.31
CA ASP A 231 18.20 3.24 7.21
C ASP A 231 18.11 4.65 6.58
N SER A 232 19.06 5.54 6.85
CA SER A 232 19.10 6.86 6.21
C SER A 232 19.31 6.80 4.70
N HIS A 233 20.11 5.85 4.21
CA HIS A 233 20.30 5.67 2.77
C HIS A 233 19.07 4.99 2.14
N VAL A 234 18.51 3.98 2.80
CA VAL A 234 17.28 3.32 2.34
C VAL A 234 16.15 4.33 2.22
N PHE A 235 16.00 5.21 3.22
CA PHE A 235 15.03 6.31 3.23
C PHE A 235 15.10 7.19 1.97
N ILE A 236 16.30 7.67 1.63
CA ILE A 236 16.49 8.52 0.44
C ILE A 236 16.27 7.71 -0.83
N PHE A 237 16.84 6.50 -0.91
CA PHE A 237 16.75 5.65 -2.10
C PHE A 237 15.29 5.29 -2.43
N GLN A 238 14.50 4.86 -1.44
CA GLN A 238 13.10 4.51 -1.68
C GLN A 238 12.26 5.73 -2.06
N ALA A 239 12.56 6.93 -1.54
CA ALA A 239 11.84 8.15 -1.88
C ALA A 239 12.08 8.52 -3.34
N LEU A 240 13.33 8.48 -3.79
CA LEU A 240 13.69 8.71 -5.19
C LEU A 240 13.07 7.66 -6.12
N LEU A 241 13.12 6.38 -5.73
CA LEU A 241 12.53 5.31 -6.54
C LEU A 241 11.00 5.44 -6.65
N PHE A 242 10.35 5.80 -5.55
CA PHE A 242 8.92 6.09 -5.51
C PHE A 242 8.57 7.29 -6.40
N TRP A 243 9.36 8.35 -6.35
CA TRP A 243 9.17 9.51 -7.23
C TRP A 243 9.29 9.13 -8.71
N ILE A 244 10.34 8.40 -9.09
CA ILE A 244 10.54 7.93 -10.47
C ILE A 244 9.39 7.01 -10.92
N ALA A 245 8.84 6.21 -10.01
CA ALA A 245 7.70 5.35 -10.30
C ALA A 245 6.43 6.12 -10.72
N HIS A 246 6.39 7.43 -10.54
CA HIS A 246 5.31 8.33 -10.92
C HIS A 246 5.65 9.23 -12.11
N ILE A 247 6.65 8.86 -12.92
CA ILE A 247 7.06 9.61 -14.11
C ILE A 247 5.91 9.84 -15.12
N TYR A 248 4.86 9.02 -15.08
CA TYR A 248 3.64 9.23 -15.87
C TYR A 248 2.90 10.53 -15.57
N TYR A 249 3.16 11.19 -14.42
CA TYR A 249 2.62 12.52 -14.14
C TYR A 249 3.35 13.65 -14.88
N LEU A 250 4.50 13.39 -15.49
CA LEU A 250 5.33 14.44 -16.10
C LEU A 250 4.56 15.27 -17.15
N SER A 251 3.72 14.63 -17.96
CA SER A 251 2.95 15.29 -19.02
C SER A 251 1.56 15.76 -18.57
N VAL A 252 0.97 15.13 -17.56
CA VAL A 252 -0.44 15.34 -17.19
C VAL A 252 -0.60 16.20 -15.94
N LEU A 253 0.25 15.99 -14.93
CA LEU A 253 0.16 16.67 -13.62
C LEU A 253 1.54 17.15 -13.15
N PRO A 254 2.12 18.21 -13.75
CA PRO A 254 3.46 18.68 -13.42
C PRO A 254 3.62 19.08 -11.94
N LEU A 255 2.61 19.71 -11.33
CA LEU A 255 2.65 20.02 -9.90
C LEU A 255 2.79 18.74 -9.06
N SER A 256 2.07 17.68 -9.44
CA SER A 256 2.18 16.40 -8.77
C SER A 256 3.55 15.78 -8.95
N MET A 257 4.08 15.79 -10.18
CA MET A 257 5.39 15.23 -10.48
C MET A 257 6.54 15.95 -9.77
N PHE A 258 6.52 17.28 -9.68
CA PHE A 258 7.66 18.06 -9.19
C PHE A 258 7.56 18.49 -7.73
N LEU A 259 6.36 18.50 -7.14
CA LEU A 259 6.17 18.94 -5.76
C LEU A 259 5.49 17.87 -4.89
N ILE A 260 4.26 17.47 -5.24
CA ILE A 260 3.43 16.63 -4.36
C ILE A 260 4.05 15.24 -4.18
N VAL A 261 4.39 14.55 -5.26
CA VAL A 261 4.93 13.18 -5.19
C VAL A 261 6.31 13.14 -4.52
N PRO A 262 7.30 13.98 -4.89
CA PRO A 262 8.57 14.03 -4.17
C PRO A 262 8.37 14.27 -2.67
N LEU A 263 7.65 15.32 -2.30
CA LEU A 263 7.44 15.68 -0.90
C LEU A 263 6.69 14.57 -0.15
N GLY A 264 5.61 14.04 -0.73
CA GLY A 264 4.87 12.91 -0.19
C GLY A 264 5.77 11.68 0.01
N SER A 265 6.63 11.36 -0.96
CA SER A 265 7.54 10.21 -0.88
C SER A 265 8.52 10.31 0.30
N PHE A 266 9.02 11.52 0.58
CA PHE A 266 9.87 11.84 1.71
C PHE A 266 9.08 11.81 3.03
N ILE A 267 7.88 12.39 3.08
CA ILE A 267 7.05 12.38 4.29
C ILE A 267 6.70 10.95 4.70
N LEU A 268 6.22 10.13 3.76
CA LEU A 268 5.84 8.74 4.02
C LEU A 268 7.06 7.89 4.44
N GLY A 269 8.21 8.08 3.76
CA GLY A 269 9.47 7.46 4.18
C GLY A 269 9.90 7.89 5.58
N PHE A 270 9.70 9.16 5.93
CA PHE A 270 10.04 9.71 7.25
C PHE A 270 9.13 9.13 8.34
N ILE A 271 7.82 8.98 8.08
CA ILE A 271 6.90 8.31 9.00
C ILE A 271 7.42 6.91 9.31
N VAL A 272 7.77 6.10 8.31
CA VAL A 272 8.26 4.74 8.54
C VAL A 272 9.61 4.74 9.25
N TRP A 273 10.53 5.63 8.88
CA TRP A 273 11.83 5.75 9.53
C TRP A 273 11.71 6.07 11.03
N ARG A 274 10.73 6.90 11.42
CA ARG A 274 10.52 7.29 12.83
C ARG A 274 9.69 6.29 13.61
N THR A 275 8.72 5.65 12.96
CA THR A 275 7.70 4.82 13.63
C THR A 275 7.94 3.31 13.47
N HIS A 276 8.76 2.89 12.52
CA HIS A 276 8.95 1.49 12.13
C HIS A 276 7.62 0.77 11.82
N SER A 277 6.64 1.50 11.28
CA SER A 277 5.29 1.00 10.96
C SER A 277 4.88 1.48 9.58
N ILE A 278 4.71 0.52 8.66
CA ILE A 278 4.07 0.85 7.37
C ILE A 278 2.58 1.15 7.55
N GLY A 279 1.91 0.61 8.58
CA GLY A 279 0.50 0.91 8.83
C GLY A 279 0.25 2.38 9.17
N ALA A 280 1.15 3.01 9.91
CA ALA A 280 1.14 4.46 10.12
C ALA A 280 1.31 5.22 8.80
N SER A 281 2.26 4.79 7.95
CA SER A 281 2.47 5.37 6.62
C SER A 281 1.26 5.20 5.70
N MET A 282 0.62 4.03 5.70
CA MET A 282 -0.57 3.75 4.91
C MET A 282 -1.72 4.68 5.27
N LEU A 283 -1.95 4.90 6.57
CA LEU A 283 -2.97 5.85 7.01
C LEU A 283 -2.62 7.29 6.65
N THR A 284 -1.37 7.71 6.83
CA THR A 284 -0.91 9.02 6.38
C THR A 284 -1.16 9.19 4.87
N HIS A 285 -0.75 8.22 4.07
CA HIS A 285 -0.93 8.22 2.61
C HIS A 285 -2.41 8.32 2.23
N GLY A 286 -3.25 7.43 2.75
CA GLY A 286 -4.69 7.44 2.48
C GLY A 286 -5.35 8.77 2.88
N LEU A 287 -5.00 9.32 4.05
CA LEU A 287 -5.52 10.61 4.53
C LEU A 287 -5.08 11.78 3.65
N VAL A 288 -3.80 11.85 3.28
CA VAL A 288 -3.29 12.91 2.39
C VAL A 288 -4.08 12.91 1.09
N ASN A 289 -4.17 11.76 0.40
CA ASN A 289 -4.87 11.68 -0.87
C ASN A 289 -6.37 12.02 -0.73
N THR A 290 -7.02 11.53 0.32
CA THR A 290 -8.45 11.77 0.57
C THR A 290 -8.72 13.25 0.81
N ILE A 291 -7.95 13.88 1.71
CA ILE A 291 -8.15 15.28 2.07
C ILE A 291 -7.83 16.19 0.88
N MET A 292 -6.76 15.90 0.13
CA MET A 292 -6.45 16.62 -1.10
C MET A 292 -7.60 16.54 -2.09
N GLN A 293 -8.12 15.34 -2.35
CA GLN A 293 -9.22 15.14 -3.28
C GLN A 293 -10.51 15.83 -2.80
N VAL A 294 -10.83 15.77 -1.51
CA VAL A 294 -11.97 16.49 -0.90
C VAL A 294 -11.83 18.00 -1.08
N LEU A 295 -10.67 18.57 -0.75
CA LEU A 295 -10.47 20.03 -0.84
C LEU A 295 -10.43 20.54 -2.28
N HIS A 296 -9.90 19.74 -3.21
CA HIS A 296 -9.82 20.14 -4.60
C HIS A 296 -11.19 20.05 -5.29
N PHE A 297 -11.91 18.92 -5.18
CA PHE A 297 -13.11 18.66 -5.99
C PHE A 297 -14.45 18.84 -5.27
N TYR A 298 -14.48 18.93 -3.93
CA TYR A 298 -15.73 18.85 -3.17
C TYR A 298 -15.96 20.02 -2.21
N SER A 299 -17.22 20.28 -1.92
CA SER A 299 -17.69 21.17 -0.86
C SER A 299 -18.40 20.33 0.19
N ILE A 300 -18.11 20.56 1.47
CA ILE A 300 -18.78 19.83 2.55
C ILE A 300 -20.25 20.29 2.59
N ALA A 301 -21.17 19.35 2.41
CA ALA A 301 -22.61 19.57 2.46
C ALA A 301 -23.12 19.78 3.89
#